data_AF-A0A9W9ZUW1-F1
#
_entry.id   AF-A0A9W9ZUW1-F1
#
_cell.length_a   1.000
_cell.length_b   1.000
_cell.length_c   1.000
_cell.angle_alpha   90.00
_cell.angle_beta   90.00
_cell.angle_gamma   90.00
#
_symmetry.space_group_name_H-M   'P 1'
#
loop_
_entity.id
_entity.type
_entity.pdbx_description
1 polymer ?
#
loop_
_entity_poly.entity_id
_entity_poly.type
_entity_poly.pdbx_seq_one_letter_code
_entity_poly.pdbx_strand_id
1 'polypeptide(L)'
;MEQENSHAERVPREFWCSTSNPSRVEYFFTNCCGNKFLYEVWNDTYSANMWKSSDALQQEKDENIRLKQYLDQILKEIEEKAPVLQQQRKDFEQALHSVDQLSRRLDSALVENEESKVFAEEAAKKSEHLKRENDRLRNLSADLSQQVQVLLKECEEARGGVVSSEPRLHPMSSTEVTSSSQVISEHLVTFRSIEELQQQNQKLLGVIRELSEEKEKREGDN
;
A
#
# COMPACT_ATOMS: atom_id res chain seq x y z
N MET A 1 108.34 -55.92 16.19
CA MET A 1 108.49 -54.61 16.84
C MET A 1 107.66 -53.66 16.01
N GLU A 2 106.37 -53.47 16.31
CA GLU A 2 105.89 -52.67 17.46
C GLU A 2 106.59 -51.32 17.49
N GLN A 3 105.97 -50.17 17.57
CA GLN A 3 104.63 -49.68 17.94
C GLN A 3 104.77 -48.18 17.53
N GLU A 4 103.77 -47.41 17.14
CA GLU A 4 102.65 -47.04 17.98
C GLU A 4 101.65 -46.26 17.14
N ASN A 5 100.43 -46.75 17.21
CA ASN A 5 99.20 -46.16 16.75
C ASN A 5 98.91 -44.92 17.63
N SER A 6 98.88 -43.71 17.08
CA SER A 6 98.35 -42.54 17.80
C SER A 6 97.09 -42.02 17.11
N HIS A 7 95.98 -42.43 17.73
CA HIS A 7 94.62 -41.92 17.66
C HIS A 7 94.46 -40.56 16.97
N ALA A 8 94.12 -40.58 15.68
CA ALA A 8 93.24 -39.55 15.14
C ALA A 8 91.83 -39.89 15.62
N GLU A 9 91.44 -39.36 16.78
CA GLU A 9 90.05 -39.38 17.24
C GLU A 9 89.18 -38.81 16.12
N ARG A 10 88.44 -39.68 15.43
CA ARG A 10 87.37 -39.25 14.54
C ARG A 10 86.32 -38.59 15.41
N VAL A 11 86.35 -37.26 15.45
CA VAL A 11 85.27 -36.46 16.03
C VAL A 11 83.94 -36.97 15.45
N PRO A 12 83.01 -37.45 16.30
CA PRO A 12 81.74 -38.00 15.84
C PRO A 12 81.01 -36.99 14.95
N ARG A 13 80.42 -37.45 13.85
CA ARG A 13 79.64 -36.57 12.95
C ARG A 13 78.54 -35.78 13.68
N GLU A 14 78.08 -36.28 14.82
CA GLU A 14 77.07 -35.65 15.67
C GLU A 14 77.56 -34.34 16.33
N PHE A 15 78.88 -34.17 16.52
CA PHE A 15 79.44 -32.95 17.13
C PHE A 15 79.35 -31.73 16.19
N TRP A 16 79.37 -31.98 14.87
CA TRP A 16 79.33 -30.97 13.83
C TRP A 16 77.91 -30.43 13.57
N CYS A 17 76.86 -31.18 13.93
CA CYS A 17 75.47 -30.76 13.73
C CYS A 17 74.91 -29.88 14.86
N SER A 18 75.51 -29.89 16.06
CA SER A 18 74.95 -29.26 17.26
C SER A 18 75.58 -27.90 17.63
N THR A 19 76.67 -27.50 16.97
CA THR A 19 77.34 -26.22 17.26
C THR A 19 76.85 -25.10 16.35
N SER A 20 75.77 -24.41 16.76
CA SER A 20 75.29 -23.17 16.13
C SER A 20 76.23 -21.96 16.30
N ASN A 21 77.44 -22.15 16.83
CA ASN A 21 78.38 -21.08 17.16
C ASN A 21 79.63 -21.13 16.26
N PRO A 22 79.69 -20.32 15.18
CA PRO A 22 80.73 -20.41 14.15
C PRO A 22 82.16 -20.19 14.70
N SER A 23 82.31 -19.36 15.72
CA SER A 23 83.61 -19.09 16.35
C SER A 23 84.24 -20.30 17.03
N ARG A 24 83.43 -21.27 17.47
CA ARG A 24 83.93 -22.50 18.13
C ARG A 24 84.41 -23.53 17.11
N VAL A 25 83.87 -23.48 15.89
CA VAL A 25 84.21 -24.38 14.79
C VAL A 25 85.47 -23.91 14.05
N GLU A 26 85.59 -22.60 13.83
CA GLU A 26 86.84 -21.96 13.37
C GLU A 26 88.01 -22.31 14.28
N TYR A 27 87.82 -22.27 15.60
CA TYR A 27 88.88 -22.55 16.57
C TYR A 27 89.35 -24.02 16.55
N PHE A 28 88.43 -24.97 16.33
CA PHE A 28 88.73 -26.41 16.26
C PHE A 28 89.45 -26.80 14.96
N PHE A 29 89.07 -26.23 13.81
CA PHE A 29 89.75 -26.48 12.54
C PHE A 29 91.15 -25.86 12.48
N THR A 30 91.33 -24.68 13.08
CA THR A 30 92.62 -23.97 13.04
C THR A 30 93.68 -24.60 13.95
N ASN A 31 93.29 -25.25 15.05
CA ASN A 31 94.24 -25.76 16.06
C ASN A 31 94.47 -27.28 16.08
N CYS A 32 93.64 -28.12 15.45
CA CYS A 32 93.79 -29.59 15.58
C CYS A 32 94.03 -30.37 14.26
N CYS A 33 93.65 -29.85 13.09
CA CYS A 33 93.86 -30.53 11.80
C CYS A 33 94.16 -29.51 10.70
N GLY A 34 95.41 -29.39 10.24
CA GLY A 34 95.84 -28.45 9.20
C GLY A 34 95.31 -28.69 7.78
N ASN A 35 94.01 -29.02 7.64
CA ASN A 35 93.40 -29.43 6.39
C ASN A 35 92.52 -28.31 5.83
N LYS A 36 93.17 -27.34 5.15
CA LYS A 36 92.54 -26.18 4.48
C LYS A 36 91.30 -26.55 3.66
N PHE A 37 91.32 -27.71 3.01
CA PHE A 37 90.20 -28.24 2.23
C PHE A 37 88.93 -28.49 3.07
N LEU A 38 89.06 -28.99 4.31
CA LEU A 38 87.90 -29.22 5.18
C LEU A 38 87.28 -27.90 5.67
N TYR A 39 88.10 -26.88 5.90
CA TYR A 39 87.62 -25.56 6.27
C TYR A 39 86.88 -24.86 5.12
N GLU A 40 87.41 -24.96 3.89
CA GLU A 40 86.77 -24.45 2.68
C GLU A 40 85.42 -25.15 2.44
N VAL A 41 85.39 -26.49 2.50
CA VAL A 41 84.14 -27.25 2.36
C VAL A 41 83.14 -26.93 3.47
N TRP A 42 83.60 -26.75 4.72
CA TRP A 42 82.74 -26.37 5.84
C TRP A 42 82.18 -24.95 5.67
N ASN A 43 83.00 -23.99 5.24
CA ASN A 43 82.56 -22.61 4.99
C ASN A 43 81.58 -22.52 3.80
N ASP A 44 81.83 -23.27 2.73
CA ASP A 44 80.93 -23.36 1.57
C ASP A 44 79.58 -24.00 1.93
N THR A 45 79.60 -25.06 2.73
CA THR A 45 78.36 -25.72 3.19
C THR A 45 77.60 -24.89 4.21
N TYR A 46 78.29 -24.21 5.13
CA TYR A 46 77.69 -23.30 6.10
C TYR A 46 77.05 -22.09 5.41
N SER A 47 77.76 -21.45 4.49
CA SER A 47 77.23 -20.32 3.72
C SER A 47 76.03 -20.72 2.84
N ALA A 48 76.07 -21.90 2.21
CA ALA A 48 74.95 -22.43 1.44
C ALA A 48 73.71 -22.73 2.31
N ASN A 49 73.89 -23.31 3.51
CA ASN A 49 72.79 -23.59 4.43
C ASN A 49 72.22 -22.29 5.05
N MET A 50 73.07 -21.33 5.39
CA MET A 50 72.66 -19.99 5.86
C MET A 50 71.85 -19.26 4.79
N TRP A 51 72.30 -19.29 3.53
CA TRP A 51 71.57 -18.70 2.42
C TRP A 51 70.22 -19.38 2.21
N LYS A 52 70.16 -20.73 2.18
CA LYS A 52 68.89 -21.48 2.06
C LYS A 52 67.92 -21.17 3.20
N SER A 53 68.40 -21.07 4.44
CA SER A 53 67.56 -20.71 5.58
C SER A 53 67.06 -19.27 5.49
N SER A 54 67.90 -18.35 4.99
CA SER A 54 67.52 -16.96 4.77
C SER A 54 66.50 -16.81 3.63
N ASP A 55 66.68 -17.57 2.55
CA ASP A 55 65.79 -17.62 1.39
C ASP A 55 64.42 -18.19 1.76
N ALA A 56 64.39 -19.33 2.46
CA ALA A 56 63.14 -19.92 2.99
C ALA A 56 62.41 -18.97 3.94
N LEU A 57 63.13 -18.28 4.83
CA LEU A 57 62.53 -17.27 5.70
C LEU A 57 61.98 -16.09 4.91
N GLN A 58 62.64 -15.67 3.84
CA GLN A 58 62.16 -14.58 2.98
C GLN A 58 60.89 -14.99 2.23
N GLN A 59 60.85 -16.21 1.69
CA GLN A 59 59.67 -16.76 1.03
C GLN A 59 58.46 -16.81 1.97
N GLU A 60 58.65 -17.29 3.21
CA GLU A 60 57.58 -17.30 4.22
C GLU A 60 57.12 -15.89 4.61
N LYS A 61 58.02 -14.91 4.65
CA LYS A 61 57.64 -13.50 4.88
C LYS A 61 56.81 -12.95 3.72
N ASP A 62 57.19 -13.24 2.50
CA ASP A 62 56.48 -12.76 1.30
C ASP A 62 55.08 -13.39 1.22
N GLU A 63 54.95 -14.69 1.51
CA GLU A 63 53.64 -15.36 1.62
C GLU A 63 52.81 -14.81 2.78
N ASN A 64 53.43 -14.52 3.94
CA ASN A 64 52.71 -13.90 5.06
C ASN A 64 52.16 -12.51 4.70
N ILE A 65 52.92 -11.71 3.96
CA ILE A 65 52.49 -10.40 3.46
C ILE A 65 51.32 -10.57 2.48
N ARG A 66 51.43 -11.51 1.54
CA ARG A 66 50.38 -11.80 0.56
C ARG A 66 49.08 -12.25 1.23
N LEU A 67 49.15 -13.14 2.21
CA LEU A 67 47.99 -13.61 2.97
C LEU A 67 47.35 -12.48 3.78
N LYS A 68 48.16 -11.61 4.39
CA LYS A 68 47.65 -10.40 5.07
C LYS A 68 46.90 -9.49 4.11
N GLN A 69 47.44 -9.24 2.91
CA GLN A 69 46.76 -8.45 1.89
C GLN A 69 45.42 -9.06 1.45
N TYR A 70 45.34 -10.38 1.30
CA TYR A 70 44.07 -11.05 1.01
C TYR A 70 43.06 -10.93 2.16
N LEU A 71 43.52 -11.06 3.40
CA LEU A 71 42.66 -10.87 4.57
C LEU A 71 42.13 -9.44 4.65
N ASP A 72 42.98 -8.44 4.43
CA ASP A 72 42.60 -7.02 4.41
C ASP A 72 41.57 -6.73 3.31
N GLN A 73 41.73 -7.34 2.14
CA GLN A 73 40.77 -7.23 1.05
C GLN A 73 39.41 -7.85 1.42
N ILE A 74 39.40 -9.03 2.03
CA ILE A 74 38.15 -9.68 2.49
C ILE A 74 37.47 -8.83 3.56
N LEU A 75 38.24 -8.30 4.52
CA LEU A 75 37.70 -7.42 5.57
C LEU A 75 37.05 -6.19 4.97
N LYS A 76 37.71 -5.53 4.02
CA LYS A 76 37.17 -4.37 3.33
C LYS A 76 35.85 -4.70 2.61
N GLU A 77 35.78 -5.82 1.91
CA GLU A 77 34.54 -6.25 1.24
C GLU A 77 33.39 -6.53 2.22
N ILE A 78 33.70 -7.09 3.40
CA ILE A 78 32.71 -7.31 4.47
C ILE A 78 32.24 -5.96 5.02
N GLU A 79 33.16 -5.05 5.31
CA GLU A 79 32.87 -3.71 5.82
C GLU A 79 32.03 -2.88 4.83
N GLU A 80 32.26 -3.02 3.53
CA GLU A 80 31.47 -2.37 2.48
C GLU A 80 30.05 -2.95 2.35
N LYS A 81 29.89 -4.28 2.50
CA LYS A 81 28.59 -4.95 2.37
C LYS A 81 27.71 -4.83 3.62
N ALA A 82 28.31 -4.73 4.81
CA ALA A 82 27.59 -4.61 6.07
C ALA A 82 26.54 -3.47 6.10
N PRO A 83 26.87 -2.21 5.73
CA PRO A 83 25.88 -1.13 5.74
C PRO A 83 24.79 -1.32 4.69
N VAL A 84 25.12 -1.91 3.53
CA VAL A 84 24.13 -2.18 2.46
C VAL A 84 23.09 -3.20 2.95
N LEU A 85 23.52 -4.29 3.59
CA LEU A 85 22.61 -5.28 4.16
C LEU A 85 21.77 -4.70 5.30
N GLN A 86 22.36 -3.83 6.14
CA GLN A 86 21.61 -3.15 7.20
C GLN A 86 20.52 -2.22 6.63
N GLN A 87 20.85 -1.45 5.59
CA GLN A 87 19.90 -0.59 4.92
C GLN A 87 18.78 -1.40 4.25
N GLN A 88 19.12 -2.48 3.55
CA GLN A 88 18.14 -3.40 2.98
C GLN A 88 17.19 -3.95 4.04
N ARG A 89 17.70 -4.41 5.19
CA ARG A 89 16.85 -4.90 6.30
C ARG A 89 15.86 -3.83 6.76
N LYS A 90 16.31 -2.58 6.91
CA LYS A 90 15.44 -1.46 7.30
C LYS A 90 14.37 -1.18 6.25
N ASP A 91 14.73 -1.17 4.97
CA ASP A 91 13.80 -0.93 3.87
C ASP A 91 12.76 -2.05 3.76
N PHE A 92 13.18 -3.31 3.96
CA PHE A 92 12.27 -4.45 4.03
C PHE A 92 11.30 -4.34 5.21
N GLU A 93 11.77 -3.97 6.40
CA GLU A 93 10.91 -3.76 7.58
C GLU A 93 9.89 -2.63 7.33
N GLN A 94 10.31 -1.54 6.70
CA GLN A 94 9.40 -0.45 6.30
C GLN A 94 8.36 -0.91 5.28
N ALA A 95 8.78 -1.67 4.26
CA ALA A 95 7.87 -2.22 3.26
C ALA A 95 6.83 -3.16 3.90
N LEU A 96 7.24 -4.03 4.83
CA LEU A 96 6.32 -4.90 5.56
C LEU A 96 5.30 -4.10 6.37
N HIS A 97 5.72 -3.03 7.05
CA HIS A 97 4.79 -2.14 7.76
C HIS A 97 3.81 -1.46 6.80
N SER A 98 4.27 -0.98 5.65
CA SER A 98 3.40 -0.39 4.63
C SER A 98 2.39 -1.39 4.09
N VAL A 99 2.81 -2.63 3.83
CA VAL A 99 1.91 -3.70 3.38
C VAL A 99 0.85 -4.00 4.44
N ASP A 100 1.22 -4.18 5.70
CA ASP A 100 0.26 -4.41 6.80
C ASP A 100 -0.74 -3.25 6.93
N GLN A 101 -0.27 -2.01 6.86
CA GLN A 101 -1.14 -0.84 6.91
C GLN A 101 -2.11 -0.77 5.73
N LEU A 102 -1.66 -1.09 4.52
CA LEU A 102 -2.50 -1.12 3.33
C LEU A 102 -3.51 -2.26 3.38
N SER A 103 -3.13 -3.44 3.88
CA SER A 103 -4.04 -4.57 4.08
C SER A 103 -5.16 -4.21 5.04
N ARG A 104 -4.86 -3.59 6.18
CA ARG A 104 -5.89 -3.13 7.13
C ARG A 104 -6.85 -2.11 6.53
N ARG A 105 -6.33 -1.19 5.71
CA ARG A 105 -7.16 -0.20 5.00
C ARG A 105 -8.06 -0.87 3.95
N LEU A 106 -7.54 -1.87 3.26
CA LEU A 106 -8.31 -2.66 2.31
C LEU A 106 -9.45 -3.40 3.02
N ASP A 107 -9.15 -4.07 4.13
CA ASP A 107 -10.15 -4.80 4.92
C ASP A 107 -11.27 -3.86 5.42
N SER A 108 -10.92 -2.68 5.94
CA SER A 108 -11.90 -1.65 6.35
C SER A 108 -12.77 -1.20 5.17
N ALA A 109 -12.14 -0.88 4.03
CA ALA A 109 -12.85 -0.43 2.85
C ALA A 109 -13.78 -1.50 2.27
N LEU A 110 -13.42 -2.79 2.36
CA LEU A 110 -14.28 -3.90 1.95
C LEU A 110 -15.51 -4.02 2.84
N VAL A 111 -15.35 -3.89 4.16
CA VAL A 111 -16.48 -3.91 5.10
C VAL A 111 -17.41 -2.73 4.84
N GLU A 112 -16.88 -1.51 4.75
CA GLU A 112 -17.67 -0.30 4.47
C GLU A 112 -18.41 -0.37 3.13
N ASN A 113 -17.79 -0.98 2.11
CA ASN A 113 -18.40 -1.19 0.80
C ASN A 113 -19.60 -2.14 0.90
N GLU A 114 -19.47 -3.23 1.65
CA GLU A 114 -20.53 -4.21 1.81
C GLU A 114 -21.70 -3.64 2.62
N GLU A 115 -21.41 -2.94 3.71
CA GLU A 115 -22.43 -2.21 4.48
C GLU A 115 -23.17 -1.18 3.61
N SER A 116 -22.44 -0.42 2.79
CA SER A 116 -23.02 0.55 1.87
C SER A 116 -23.92 -0.11 0.81
N LYS A 117 -23.54 -1.29 0.30
CA LYS A 117 -24.37 -2.05 -0.64
C LYS A 117 -25.67 -2.52 0.01
N VAL A 118 -25.58 -3.13 1.20
CA VAL A 118 -26.77 -3.58 1.94
C VAL A 118 -27.72 -2.42 2.19
N PHE A 119 -27.20 -1.29 2.66
CA PHE A 119 -28.00 -0.08 2.87
C PHE A 119 -28.64 0.44 1.57
N ALA A 120 -27.90 0.46 0.47
CA ALA A 120 -28.43 0.88 -0.83
C ALA A 120 -29.54 -0.05 -1.34
N GLU A 121 -29.38 -1.36 -1.18
CA GLU A 121 -30.42 -2.35 -1.53
C GLU A 121 -31.68 -2.20 -0.68
N GLU A 122 -31.53 -1.99 0.63
CA GLU A 122 -32.66 -1.76 1.54
C GLU A 122 -33.39 -0.45 1.20
N ALA A 123 -32.64 0.63 0.95
CA ALA A 123 -33.19 1.90 0.52
C ALA A 123 -33.93 1.77 -0.82
N ALA A 124 -33.39 1.01 -1.78
CA ALA A 124 -34.03 0.75 -3.06
C ALA A 124 -35.34 -0.03 -2.89
N LYS A 125 -35.34 -1.11 -2.08
CA LYS A 125 -36.55 -1.89 -1.75
C LYS A 125 -37.63 -1.02 -1.10
N LYS A 126 -37.23 -0.18 -0.14
CA LYS A 126 -38.14 0.75 0.54
C LYS A 126 -38.70 1.80 -0.41
N SER A 127 -37.86 2.38 -1.26
CA SER A 127 -38.28 3.35 -2.28
C SER A 127 -39.29 2.74 -3.25
N GLU A 128 -39.02 1.53 -3.74
CA GLU A 128 -39.93 0.83 -4.65
C GLU A 128 -41.27 0.50 -3.98
N HIS A 129 -41.25 0.05 -2.72
CA HIS A 129 -42.46 -0.17 -1.94
C HIS A 129 -43.29 1.11 -1.78
N LEU A 130 -42.65 2.22 -1.37
CA LEU A 130 -43.33 3.51 -1.22
C LEU A 130 -43.86 4.04 -2.55
N LYS A 131 -43.16 3.83 -3.66
CA LYS A 131 -43.63 4.20 -5.00
C LYS A 131 -44.91 3.44 -5.36
N ARG A 132 -44.93 2.11 -5.18
CA ARG A 132 -46.13 1.30 -5.45
C ARG A 132 -47.31 1.73 -4.58
N GLU A 133 -47.07 2.01 -3.30
CA GLU A 133 -48.13 2.47 -2.40
C GLU A 133 -48.62 3.87 -2.78
N ASN A 134 -47.73 4.78 -3.19
CA ASN A 134 -48.11 6.10 -3.67
C ASN A 134 -48.98 6.01 -4.93
N ASP A 135 -48.61 5.16 -5.90
CA ASP A 135 -49.39 4.92 -7.11
C ASP A 135 -50.77 4.34 -6.78
N ARG A 136 -50.83 3.38 -5.84
CA ARG A 136 -52.10 2.82 -5.34
C ARG A 136 -52.99 3.90 -4.72
N LEU A 137 -52.44 4.74 -3.84
CA LEU A 137 -53.19 5.80 -3.17
C LEU A 137 -53.67 6.87 -4.16
N ARG A 138 -52.86 7.21 -5.17
CA ARG A 138 -53.26 8.12 -6.25
C ARG A 138 -54.45 7.57 -7.05
N ASN A 139 -54.40 6.29 -7.43
CA ASN A 139 -55.50 5.65 -8.15
C ASN A 139 -56.77 5.62 -7.30
N LEU A 140 -56.68 5.20 -6.04
CA LEU A 140 -57.83 5.21 -5.13
C LEU A 140 -58.40 6.62 -4.94
N SER A 141 -57.55 7.64 -4.83
CA SER A 141 -57.98 9.02 -4.72
C SER A 141 -58.67 9.52 -6.00
N ALA A 142 -58.23 9.09 -7.18
CA ALA A 142 -58.86 9.41 -8.45
C ALA A 142 -60.24 8.74 -8.57
N ASP A 143 -60.35 7.45 -8.24
CA ASP A 143 -61.62 6.71 -8.26
C ASP A 143 -62.64 7.31 -7.29
N LEU A 144 -62.22 7.64 -6.06
CA LEU A 144 -63.07 8.31 -5.08
C LEU A 144 -63.48 9.71 -5.56
N SER A 145 -62.59 10.44 -6.22
CA SER A 145 -62.92 11.75 -6.79
C SER A 145 -64.03 11.63 -7.84
N GLN A 146 -63.92 10.65 -8.75
CA GLN A 146 -64.94 10.38 -9.76
C GLN A 146 -66.27 9.96 -9.14
N GLN A 147 -66.25 9.09 -8.12
CA GLN A 147 -67.47 8.70 -7.39
C GLN A 147 -68.18 9.91 -6.77
N VAL A 148 -67.42 10.82 -6.14
CA VAL A 148 -67.98 12.06 -5.57
C VAL A 148 -68.58 12.95 -6.65
N GLN A 149 -67.93 13.09 -7.82
CA GLN A 149 -68.50 13.85 -8.94
C GLN A 149 -69.85 13.28 -9.40
N VAL A 150 -69.92 11.95 -9.56
CA VAL A 150 -71.16 11.26 -9.98
C VAL A 150 -72.25 11.45 -8.94
N LEU A 151 -71.96 11.23 -7.66
CA LEU A 151 -72.94 11.38 -6.58
C LEU A 151 -73.45 12.82 -6.45
N LEU A 152 -72.59 13.82 -6.63
CA LEU A 152 -73.00 15.23 -6.62
C LEU A 152 -73.92 15.55 -7.79
N LYS A 153 -73.59 15.05 -8.98
CA LYS A 153 -74.44 15.20 -10.17
C LYS A 153 -75.82 14.56 -9.95
N GLU A 154 -75.87 13.32 -9.47
CA GLU A 154 -77.12 12.61 -9.17
C GLU A 154 -77.96 13.34 -8.10
N CYS A 155 -77.31 13.87 -7.05
CA CYS A 155 -77.98 14.66 -6.02
C CYS A 155 -78.64 15.93 -6.59
N GLU A 156 -77.96 16.64 -7.48
CA GLU A 156 -78.50 17.86 -8.11
C GLU A 156 -79.64 17.54 -9.09
N GLU A 157 -79.51 16.46 -9.87
CA GLU A 157 -80.58 15.98 -10.75
C GLU A 157 -81.84 15.57 -9.97
N ALA A 158 -81.67 14.89 -8.83
CA ALA A 158 -82.78 14.50 -7.95
C ALA A 158 -83.51 15.71 -7.32
N ARG A 159 -82.83 16.86 -7.20
CA ARG A 159 -83.42 18.13 -6.72
C ARG A 159 -84.12 18.93 -7.82
N GLY A 160 -84.15 18.42 -9.06
CA GLY A 160 -84.72 19.10 -10.21
C GLY A 160 -83.77 20.09 -10.90
N GLY A 161 -82.47 20.08 -10.54
CA GLY A 161 -81.43 20.82 -11.25
C GLY A 161 -81.02 20.11 -12.54
N VAL A 162 -80.69 20.86 -13.59
CA VAL A 162 -80.13 20.29 -14.84
C VAL A 162 -78.62 20.51 -14.84
N VAL A 163 -77.85 19.44 -14.64
CA VAL A 163 -76.38 19.47 -14.74
C VAL A 163 -75.97 19.07 -16.16
N SER A 164 -75.68 20.06 -17.01
CA SER A 164 -75.20 19.79 -18.38
C SER A 164 -73.88 19.00 -18.35
N SER A 165 -73.87 17.85 -19.02
CA SER A 165 -72.70 16.95 -19.13
C SER A 165 -71.94 17.10 -20.44
N GLU A 166 -72.38 17.98 -21.34
CA GLU A 166 -71.71 18.17 -22.62
C GLU A 166 -70.49 19.08 -22.47
N PRO A 167 -69.29 18.62 -22.87
CA PRO A 167 -68.18 19.52 -23.09
C PRO A 167 -68.54 20.36 -24.31
N ARG A 168 -69.15 21.53 -24.10
CA ARG A 168 -69.24 22.53 -25.16
C ARG A 168 -67.81 22.96 -25.47
N LEU A 169 -67.23 22.33 -26.48
CA LEU A 169 -65.98 22.70 -27.14
C LEU A 169 -66.15 24.09 -27.74
N HIS A 170 -66.04 25.12 -26.90
CA HIS A 170 -65.74 26.46 -27.39
C HIS A 170 -64.25 26.50 -27.73
N PRO A 171 -63.85 26.99 -28.92
CA PRO A 171 -62.44 27.11 -29.26
C PRO A 171 -61.78 27.99 -28.21
N MET A 172 -60.69 27.50 -27.60
CA MET A 172 -59.84 28.33 -26.76
C MET A 172 -59.33 29.47 -27.63
N SER A 173 -59.88 30.67 -27.43
CA SER A 173 -59.38 31.88 -28.07
C SER A 173 -57.97 32.10 -27.55
N SER A 174 -56.98 31.84 -28.39
CA SER A 174 -55.58 32.18 -28.19
C SER A 174 -55.42 33.71 -28.26
N THR A 175 -55.89 34.41 -27.23
CA THR A 175 -55.56 35.81 -27.00
C THR A 175 -54.54 35.86 -25.87
N GLU A 176 -53.35 36.37 -26.19
CA GLU A 176 -52.19 36.52 -25.33
C GLU A 176 -52.59 37.10 -23.96
N VAL A 177 -52.42 36.31 -22.89
CA VAL A 177 -52.75 36.72 -21.53
C VAL A 177 -51.53 37.40 -20.91
N THR A 178 -51.56 38.74 -20.78
CA THR A 178 -50.43 39.58 -20.35
C THR A 178 -50.40 39.90 -18.84
N SER A 179 -51.29 39.36 -18.01
CA SER A 179 -51.30 39.68 -16.56
C SER A 179 -51.63 38.48 -15.68
N SER A 180 -50.78 38.21 -14.66
CA SER A 180 -50.99 37.15 -13.67
C SER A 180 -52.38 37.24 -13.02
N SER A 181 -52.92 38.44 -12.83
CA SER A 181 -54.25 38.67 -12.26
C SER A 181 -55.38 38.15 -13.16
N GLN A 182 -55.23 38.25 -14.49
CA GLN A 182 -56.22 37.74 -15.45
C GLN A 182 -56.16 36.21 -15.57
N VAL A 183 -54.96 35.62 -15.56
CA VAL A 183 -54.79 34.16 -15.52
C VAL A 183 -55.43 33.58 -14.26
N ILE A 184 -55.29 34.27 -13.12
CA ILE A 184 -55.90 33.84 -11.84
C ILE A 184 -57.43 33.86 -11.93
N SER A 185 -58.04 34.97 -12.35
CA SER A 185 -59.51 35.07 -12.40
C SER A 185 -60.15 34.14 -13.44
N GLU A 186 -59.52 33.94 -14.60
CA GLU A 186 -60.11 33.18 -15.70
C GLU A 186 -59.88 31.66 -15.60
N HIS A 187 -58.83 31.20 -14.90
CA HIS A 187 -58.50 29.76 -14.79
C HIS A 187 -58.58 29.17 -13.39
N LEU A 188 -58.74 29.99 -12.33
CA LEU A 188 -58.82 29.49 -10.94
C LEU A 188 -60.15 29.78 -10.23
N VAL A 189 -61.00 30.66 -10.79
CA VAL A 189 -62.26 31.08 -10.14
C VAL A 189 -63.50 30.59 -10.90
N THR A 190 -63.43 30.49 -12.23
CA THR A 190 -64.56 30.05 -13.06
C THR A 190 -64.42 28.60 -13.48
N PHE A 191 -65.51 27.83 -13.37
CA PHE A 191 -65.60 26.41 -13.71
C PHE A 191 -66.94 26.10 -14.40
N ARG A 192 -66.97 25.10 -15.27
CA ARG A 192 -68.12 24.73 -16.11
C ARG A 192 -68.71 23.37 -15.77
N SER A 193 -67.96 22.54 -15.05
CA SER A 193 -68.38 21.22 -14.57
C SER A 193 -67.91 20.96 -13.14
N ILE A 194 -68.54 19.98 -12.48
CA ILE A 194 -68.14 19.53 -11.14
C ILE A 194 -66.70 18.99 -11.18
N GLU A 195 -66.31 18.33 -12.27
CA GLU A 195 -64.95 17.85 -12.50
C GLU A 195 -63.92 19.00 -12.58
N GLU A 196 -64.20 20.03 -13.37
CA GLU A 196 -63.31 21.19 -13.52
C GLU A 196 -63.15 21.93 -12.19
N LEU A 197 -64.26 22.11 -11.44
CA LEU A 197 -64.22 22.67 -10.09
C LEU A 197 -63.33 21.84 -9.16
N GLN A 198 -63.49 20.52 -9.16
CA GLN A 198 -62.72 19.65 -8.28
C GLN A 198 -61.22 19.67 -8.61
N GLN A 199 -60.86 19.63 -9.90
CA GLN A 199 -59.46 19.73 -10.34
C GLN A 199 -58.82 21.07 -9.94
N GLN A 200 -59.54 22.18 -10.15
CA GLN A 200 -59.08 23.51 -9.73
C GLN A 200 -58.90 23.59 -8.21
N ASN A 201 -59.84 23.05 -7.43
CA ASN A 201 -59.77 23.04 -5.97
C ASN A 201 -58.58 22.20 -5.46
N GLN A 202 -58.35 21.01 -6.02
CA GLN A 202 -57.19 20.18 -5.69
C GLN A 202 -55.88 20.92 -5.95
N LYS A 203 -55.75 21.59 -7.10
CA LYS A 203 -54.56 22.36 -7.46
C LYS A 203 -54.33 23.53 -6.49
N LEU A 204 -55.38 24.29 -6.18
CA LEU A 204 -55.30 25.42 -5.23
C LEU A 204 -54.91 24.96 -3.82
N LEU A 205 -55.52 23.89 -3.32
CA LEU A 205 -55.16 23.30 -2.02
C LEU A 205 -53.71 22.81 -2.01
N GLY A 206 -53.23 22.23 -3.10
CA GLY A 206 -51.83 21.82 -3.26
C GLY A 206 -50.89 23.01 -3.10
N VAL A 207 -51.10 24.07 -3.89
CA VAL A 207 -50.30 25.30 -3.81
C VAL A 207 -50.36 25.93 -2.42
N ILE A 208 -51.54 26.00 -1.79
CA ILE A 208 -51.68 26.56 -0.44
C ILE A 208 -50.89 25.74 0.58
N ARG A 209 -50.92 24.41 0.50
CA ARG A 209 -50.14 23.54 1.39
C ARG A 209 -48.64 23.74 1.19
N GLU A 210 -48.17 23.75 -0.06
CA GLU A 210 -46.76 23.99 -0.38
C GLU A 210 -46.28 25.34 0.15
N LEU A 211 -47.04 26.41 -0.11
CA LEU A 211 -46.70 27.75 0.41
C LEU A 211 -46.76 27.83 1.94
N SER A 212 -47.65 27.08 2.58
CA SER A 212 -47.73 27.01 4.04
C SER A 212 -46.54 26.28 4.64
N GLU A 213 -46.15 25.14 4.07
CA GLU A 213 -44.96 24.38 4.48
C GLU A 213 -43.67 25.20 4.28
N GLU A 214 -43.55 25.90 3.15
CA GLU A 214 -42.38 26.76 2.89
C GLU A 214 -42.31 27.94 3.88
N LYS A 215 -43.46 28.50 4.25
CA LYS A 215 -43.56 29.53 5.27
C LYS A 215 -43.18 29.00 6.65
N GLU A 216 -43.73 27.86 7.07
CA GLU A 216 -43.40 27.23 8.36
C GLU A 216 -41.90 26.91 8.46
N LYS A 217 -41.29 26.43 7.38
CA LYS A 217 -39.85 26.18 7.33
C LYS A 217 -39.03 27.46 7.50
N ARG A 218 -39.41 28.55 6.81
CA ARG A 218 -38.75 29.86 6.95
C ARG A 218 -38.92 30.48 8.33
N GLU A 219 -40.06 30.25 8.99
CA GLU A 219 -40.34 30.76 10.33
C GLU A 219 -39.73 29.87 11.44
N GLY A 220 -39.53 28.57 11.18
CA GLY A 220 -38.91 27.62 12.12
C GLY A 220 -37.38 27.56 12.09
N ASP A 221 -36.75 27.98 10.97
CA ASP A 221 -35.30 28.10 10.83
C ASP A 221 -34.73 29.43 11.41
N ASN A 222 -35.57 30.28 12.00
CA ASN A 222 -35.26 31.63 12.50
C ASN A 222 -35.45 31.74 14.02
#